data_AF-A0A257A2D4-F1
#
_entry.id   AF-A0A257A2D4-F1
#
_cell.length_a   1.000
_cell.length_b   1.000
_cell.length_c   1.000
_cell.angle_alpha   90.00
_cell.angle_beta   90.00
_cell.angle_gamma   90.00
#
_symmetry.space_group_name_H-M   'P 1'
#
loop_
_entity.id
_entity.type
_entity.pdbx_description
1 polymer ?
#
loop_
_entity_poly.entity_id
_entity_poly.type
_entity_poly.pdbx_seq_one_letter_code
_entity_poly.pdbx_strand_id
1 'polypeptide(L)'
;MRRNIGIFNKQRNILSIGRMIGNIGIFNRQGNLLSFGAMRRNIGFSNVQRSMLSIGRMIGNVGIINKQAGLLSYMAMRRNLGLVNKQKSVASISRMIGNVGGANVKKDLLSLGFPSQVF
;
A
#
# COMPACT_ATOMS: atom_id res chain seq x y z
N MET A 1 -7.27 17.01 16.42
CA MET A 1 -6.69 15.78 15.84
C MET A 1 -5.16 15.87 15.93
N ARG A 2 -4.51 15.05 16.76
CA ARG A 2 -3.04 14.93 16.73
C ARG A 2 -2.65 14.18 15.45
N ARG A 3 -1.88 14.83 14.58
CA ARG A 3 -1.26 14.17 13.42
C ARG A 3 0.16 13.82 13.82
N ASN A 4 0.54 12.55 13.70
CA ASN A 4 1.95 12.20 13.85
C ASN A 4 2.68 12.62 12.57
N ILE A 5 3.82 13.29 12.75
CA ILE A 5 4.64 13.82 11.67
C ILE A 5 5.98 13.08 11.69
N GLY A 6 6.48 12.65 10.53
CA GLY A 6 7.83 12.08 10.42
C GLY A 6 7.95 10.69 11.04
N ILE A 7 6.95 9.82 10.84
CA ILE A 7 7.02 8.45 11.36
C ILE A 7 7.96 7.62 10.49
N PHE A 8 8.98 7.03 11.11
CA PHE A 8 9.82 6.01 10.50
C PHE A 8 9.61 4.68 11.23
N ASN A 9 9.11 3.68 10.53
CA ASN A 9 8.91 2.34 11.08
C ASN A 9 9.68 1.30 10.26
N LYS A 10 10.44 0.44 10.94
CA LYS A 10 11.14 -0.70 10.37
C LYS A 10 10.89 -1.93 11.24
N GLN A 11 10.30 -2.97 10.68
CA GLN A 11 9.98 -4.19 11.44
C GLN A 11 10.18 -5.48 10.63
N ARG A 12 10.45 -6.58 11.34
CA ARG A 12 10.44 -7.94 10.80
C ARG A 12 9.77 -8.88 11.79
N ASN A 13 8.65 -9.48 11.40
CA ASN A 13 7.85 -10.33 12.27
C ASN A 13 7.28 -11.53 11.52
N ILE A 14 6.79 -12.54 12.23
CA ILE A 14 6.00 -13.60 11.60
C ILE A 14 4.68 -13.00 11.09
N LEU A 15 3.95 -12.30 11.95
CA LEU A 15 2.71 -11.60 11.61
C LEU A 15 2.85 -10.13 11.93
N SER A 16 2.30 -9.27 11.07
CA SER A 16 2.08 -7.87 11.43
C SER A 16 0.70 -7.39 11.02
N ILE A 17 0.08 -6.60 11.89
CA ILE A 17 -1.19 -5.93 11.66
C ILE A 17 -0.99 -4.46 12.00
N GLY A 18 -1.35 -3.57 11.08
CA GLY A 18 -1.12 -2.14 11.28
C GLY A 18 -2.24 -1.28 10.70
N ARG A 19 -2.59 -0.21 11.41
CA ARG A 19 -3.54 0.80 10.94
C ARG A 19 -2.97 2.19 11.15
N MET A 20 -2.92 2.98 10.08
CA MET A 20 -2.39 4.35 10.09
C MET A 20 -3.43 5.34 9.59
N ILE A 21 -3.74 6.35 10.41
CA ILE A 21 -4.78 7.34 10.11
C ILE A 21 -4.25 8.75 10.35
N GLY A 22 -4.42 9.63 9.36
CA GLY A 22 -4.23 11.07 9.54
C GLY A 22 -2.78 11.51 9.80
N ASN A 23 -1.79 10.68 9.48
CA ASN A 23 -0.39 10.99 9.68
C ASN A 23 0.21 11.73 8.47
N ILE A 24 1.34 12.38 8.67
CA ILE A 24 2.08 13.12 7.65
C ILE A 24 3.52 12.62 7.60
N GLY A 25 4.05 12.38 6.40
CA GLY A 25 5.47 12.05 6.22
C GLY A 25 5.84 10.73 6.87
N ILE A 26 5.24 9.62 6.41
CA ILE A 26 5.53 8.30 6.94
C ILE A 26 6.42 7.52 5.97
N PHE A 27 7.43 6.87 6.53
CA PHE A 27 8.21 5.84 5.85
C PHE A 27 8.13 4.54 6.63
N ASN A 28 7.54 3.53 6.00
CA ASN A 28 7.31 2.23 6.61
C ASN A 28 8.02 1.15 5.80
N ARG A 29 8.88 0.37 6.44
CA ARG A 29 9.59 -0.76 5.84
C ARG A 29 9.34 -2.03 6.66
N GLN A 30 8.69 -3.02 6.07
CA GLN A 30 8.29 -4.23 6.78
C GLN A 30 8.74 -5.48 6.02
N GLY A 31 9.19 -6.48 6.77
CA GLY A 31 9.56 -7.80 6.27
C GLY A 31 8.89 -8.90 7.08
N ASN A 32 7.75 -9.44 6.64
CA ASN A 32 6.96 -10.38 7.46
C ASN A 32 6.62 -11.67 6.71
N LEU A 33 6.22 -12.73 7.42
CA LEU A 33 5.58 -13.87 6.76
C LEU A 33 4.18 -13.47 6.28
N LEU A 34 3.38 -12.91 7.19
CA LEU A 34 2.02 -12.43 6.96
C LEU A 34 1.91 -10.94 7.33
N SER A 35 1.28 -10.15 6.47
CA SER A 35 1.14 -8.71 6.70
C SER A 35 -0.24 -8.18 6.33
N PHE A 36 -0.89 -7.50 7.27
CA PHE A 36 -2.17 -6.84 7.08
C PHE A 36 -2.08 -5.36 7.41
N GLY A 37 -2.44 -4.50 6.47
CA GLY A 37 -2.28 -3.05 6.61
C GLY A 37 -3.49 -2.26 6.14
N ALA A 38 -3.89 -1.25 6.91
CA ALA A 38 -4.91 -0.29 6.51
C ALA A 38 -4.42 1.16 6.69
N MET A 39 -4.62 1.99 5.68
CA MET A 39 -4.19 3.39 5.69
C MET A 39 -5.30 4.31 5.23
N ARG A 40 -5.54 5.37 6.00
CA ARG A 40 -6.60 6.34 5.72
C ARG A 40 -6.17 7.77 5.94
N ARG A 41 -6.41 8.65 4.95
CA ARG A 41 -6.19 10.11 5.07
C ARG A 41 -4.77 10.50 5.50
N ASN A 42 -3.76 9.72 5.11
CA ASN A 42 -2.36 10.09 5.34
C ASN A 42 -1.82 10.93 4.17
N ILE A 43 -0.82 11.76 4.43
CA ILE A 43 -0.19 12.64 3.44
C ILE A 43 1.32 12.34 3.39
N GLY A 44 1.86 12.14 2.20
CA GLY A 44 3.30 11.91 2.00
C GLY A 44 3.72 10.59 2.62
N PHE A 45 3.45 9.48 1.93
CA PHE A 45 3.57 8.15 2.49
C PHE A 45 4.38 7.22 1.58
N SER A 46 5.39 6.55 2.14
CA SER A 46 6.16 5.50 1.46
C SER A 46 6.10 4.18 2.23
N ASN A 47 5.55 3.15 1.60
CA ASN A 47 5.56 1.78 2.14
C ASN A 47 6.47 0.90 1.31
N VAL A 48 7.26 0.08 2.00
CA VAL A 48 8.00 -1.03 1.41
C VAL A 48 7.68 -2.28 2.23
N GLN A 49 6.90 -3.18 1.65
CA GLN A 49 6.55 -4.46 2.26
C GLN A 49 7.19 -5.60 1.46
N ARG A 50 7.94 -6.44 2.16
CA ARG A 50 8.40 -7.74 1.67
C ARG A 50 7.73 -8.81 2.52
N SER A 51 6.68 -9.44 2.02
CA SER A 51 5.98 -10.46 2.81
C SER A 51 5.53 -11.62 1.95
N MET A 52 5.56 -12.85 2.47
CA MET A 52 5.05 -13.98 1.70
C MET A 52 3.59 -13.75 1.33
N LEU A 53 2.76 -13.34 2.30
CA LEU A 53 1.39 -12.92 2.04
C LEU A 53 1.17 -11.50 2.57
N SER A 54 0.60 -10.65 1.72
CA SER A 54 0.28 -9.26 2.10
C SER A 54 -1.11 -8.84 1.65
N ILE A 55 -1.85 -8.22 2.56
CA ILE A 55 -3.17 -7.63 2.31
C ILE A 55 -3.13 -6.18 2.76
N GLY A 56 -3.43 -5.28 1.84
CA GLY A 56 -3.38 -3.84 2.05
C GLY A 56 -4.65 -3.13 1.61
N ARG A 57 -5.05 -2.11 2.37
CA ARG A 57 -6.11 -1.17 1.98
C ARG A 57 -5.68 0.28 2.19
N MET A 58 -5.87 1.11 1.17
CA MET A 58 -5.52 2.53 1.19
C MET A 58 -6.70 3.39 0.74
N ILE A 59 -7.16 4.31 1.60
CA ILE A 59 -8.31 5.17 1.33
C ILE A 59 -8.01 6.64 1.58
N GLY A 60 -8.26 7.50 0.58
CA GLY A 60 -8.29 8.94 0.79
C GLY A 60 -6.93 9.55 1.16
N ASN A 61 -5.84 8.89 0.80
CA ASN A 61 -4.49 9.37 1.10
C ASN A 61 -3.93 10.19 -0.08
N VAL A 62 -2.91 10.99 0.19
CA VAL A 62 -2.28 11.89 -0.79
C VAL A 62 -0.78 11.62 -0.88
N GLY A 63 -0.24 11.49 -2.09
CA GLY A 63 1.18 11.30 -2.34
C GLY A 63 1.69 9.97 -1.77
N ILE A 64 1.22 8.86 -2.33
CA ILE A 64 1.59 7.52 -1.89
C ILE A 64 2.57 6.86 -2.86
N ILE A 65 3.61 6.26 -2.31
CA ILE A 65 4.39 5.22 -2.98
C ILE A 65 4.25 3.93 -2.18
N ASN A 66 3.58 2.92 -2.75
CA ASN A 66 3.50 1.58 -2.18
C ASN A 66 4.34 0.60 -2.99
N LYS A 67 5.25 -0.11 -2.34
CA LYS A 67 6.04 -1.19 -2.95
C LYS A 67 5.80 -2.47 -2.19
N GLN A 68 5.31 -3.50 -2.87
CA GLN A 68 5.05 -4.82 -2.32
C GLN A 68 5.79 -5.89 -3.11
N ALA A 69 6.42 -6.81 -2.40
CA ALA A 69 7.00 -8.01 -2.98
C ALA A 69 6.72 -9.23 -2.09
N GLY A 70 6.48 -10.39 -2.72
CA GLY A 70 5.99 -11.55 -1.98
C GLY A 70 5.63 -12.76 -2.83
N LEU A 71 4.95 -13.72 -2.21
CA LEU A 71 4.30 -14.81 -2.93
C LEU A 71 2.93 -14.34 -3.43
N LEU A 72 2.09 -13.86 -2.51
CA LEU A 72 0.73 -13.40 -2.78
C LEU A 72 0.52 -11.99 -2.23
N SER A 73 -0.06 -11.11 -3.04
CA SER A 73 -0.44 -9.77 -2.58
C SER A 73 -1.83 -9.33 -3.03
N TYR A 74 -2.55 -8.68 -2.12
CA TYR A 74 -3.82 -8.02 -2.40
C TYR A 74 -3.76 -6.56 -1.99
N MET A 75 -4.18 -5.67 -2.88
CA MET A 75 -4.25 -4.23 -2.62
C MET A 75 -5.57 -3.61 -3.08
N ALA A 76 -6.32 -3.02 -2.14
CA ALA A 76 -7.49 -2.21 -2.42
C ALA A 76 -7.21 -0.73 -2.20
N MET A 77 -7.36 0.09 -3.25
CA MET A 77 -7.02 1.51 -3.24
C MET A 77 -8.22 2.34 -3.70
N ARG A 78 -8.70 3.25 -2.85
CA ARG A 78 -9.89 4.06 -3.15
C ARG A 78 -9.68 5.54 -2.84
N ARG A 79 -10.06 6.42 -3.77
CA ARG A 79 -10.06 7.89 -3.58
C ARG A 79 -8.70 8.45 -3.15
N ASN A 80 -7.59 7.84 -3.57
CA ASN A 80 -6.26 8.37 -3.29
C ASN A 80 -5.83 9.34 -4.41
N LEU A 81 -5.03 10.34 -4.07
CA LEU A 81 -4.44 11.31 -5.01
C LEU A 81 -2.92 11.09 -5.07
N GLY A 82 -2.31 11.04 -6.26
CA GLY A 82 -0.86 10.90 -6.35
C GLY A 82 -0.36 9.51 -5.91
N LEU A 83 -0.99 8.43 -6.39
CA LEU A 83 -0.69 7.07 -5.94
C LEU A 83 0.15 6.28 -6.94
N VAL A 84 1.31 5.80 -6.51
CA VAL A 84 2.14 4.84 -7.24
C VAL A 84 2.16 3.52 -6.48
N ASN A 85 1.52 2.51 -7.03
CA ASN A 85 1.57 1.14 -6.51
C ASN A 85 2.50 0.28 -7.38
N LYS A 86 3.46 -0.40 -6.74
CA LYS A 86 4.40 -1.31 -7.40
C LYS A 86 4.32 -2.68 -6.74
N GLN A 87 3.88 -3.70 -7.48
CA GLN A 87 3.80 -5.08 -7.01
C GLN A 87 4.81 -5.96 -7.78
N LYS A 88 5.53 -6.79 -7.04
CA LYS A 88 6.42 -7.85 -7.56
C LYS A 88 6.24 -9.13 -6.75
N SER A 89 5.19 -9.88 -7.07
CA SER A 89 4.77 -11.11 -6.40
C SER A 89 4.62 -12.26 -7.39
N VAL A 90 4.50 -13.50 -6.92
CA VAL A 90 4.10 -14.60 -7.81
C VAL A 90 2.69 -14.37 -8.32
N ALA A 91 1.74 -14.08 -7.43
CA ALA A 91 0.42 -13.61 -7.84
C ALA A 91 -0.01 -12.34 -7.10
N SER A 92 -0.69 -11.43 -7.81
CA SER A 92 -1.29 -10.26 -7.18
C SER A 92 -2.68 -9.93 -7.68
N ILE A 93 -3.48 -9.40 -6.77
CA ILE A 93 -4.74 -8.74 -7.06
C ILE A 93 -4.62 -7.30 -6.62
N SER A 94 -5.04 -6.37 -7.49
CA SER A 94 -5.28 -5.01 -7.03
C SER A 94 -6.49 -4.38 -7.66
N ARG A 95 -7.16 -3.58 -6.83
CA ARG A 95 -8.40 -2.89 -7.17
C ARG A 95 -8.24 -1.41 -6.89
N MET A 96 -8.44 -0.61 -7.93
CA MET A 96 -8.36 0.84 -7.86
C MET A 96 -9.74 1.42 -8.13
N ILE A 97 -10.23 2.32 -7.26
CA ILE A 97 -11.55 2.96 -7.39
C ILE A 97 -11.45 4.46 -7.12
N GLY A 98 -11.70 5.28 -8.14
CA GLY A 98 -11.73 6.74 -8.03
C GLY A 98 -10.42 7.34 -7.52
N ASN A 99 -9.28 6.71 -7.82
CA ASN A 99 -7.97 7.31 -7.53
C ASN A 99 -7.61 8.26 -8.68
N VAL A 100 -6.98 9.40 -8.36
CA VAL A 100 -6.61 10.44 -9.33
C VAL A 100 -5.11 10.61 -9.35
N GLY A 101 -4.52 10.74 -10.55
CA GLY A 101 -3.09 10.99 -10.72
C GLY A 101 -2.21 9.87 -10.15
N GLY A 102 -2.16 8.72 -10.80
CA GLY A 102 -1.43 7.58 -10.25
C GLY A 102 -1.14 6.47 -11.25
N ALA A 103 -0.29 5.53 -10.84
CA ALA A 103 0.11 4.38 -11.64
C ALA A 103 0.06 3.09 -10.81
N ASN A 104 -0.31 2.00 -11.46
CA ASN A 104 -0.27 0.66 -10.90
C ASN A 104 0.64 -0.19 -11.76
N VAL A 105 1.85 -0.44 -11.27
CA VAL A 105 2.88 -1.19 -11.97
C VAL A 105 2.99 -2.56 -11.33
N LYS A 106 2.77 -3.59 -12.13
CA LYS A 106 2.86 -4.98 -11.68
C LYS A 106 3.91 -5.71 -12.49
N LYS A 107 4.77 -6.45 -11.79
CA LYS A 107 5.76 -7.36 -12.37
C LYS A 107 5.58 -8.72 -11.72
N ASP A 108 4.36 -9.22 -11.83
CA ASP A 108 3.91 -10.46 -11.21
C ASP A 108 3.78 -11.55 -12.26
N LEU A 109 3.96 -12.82 -11.87
CA LEU A 109 3.75 -13.93 -12.79
C LEU A 109 2.26 -14.06 -13.15
N LEU A 110 1.38 -13.86 -12.17
CA LEU A 110 -0.07 -13.80 -12.34
C LEU A 110 -0.60 -12.51 -11.75
N SER A 111 -1.32 -11.72 -12.54
CA SER A 111 -1.88 -10.46 -12.07
C SER A 111 -3.32 -10.27 -12.51
N LEU A 112 -4.19 -10.00 -11.53
CA LEU A 112 -5.53 -9.45 -11.77
C LEU A 112 -5.57 -7.98 -11.33
N GLY A 113 -5.81 -7.08 -12.28
CA GLY A 113 -5.92 -5.65 -12.03
C GLY A 113 -7.27 -5.13 -12.50
N PHE A 114 -8.03 -4.50 -11.61
CA PHE A 114 -9.22 -3.74 -12.00
C PHE A 114 -8.87 -2.24 -11.95
N PRO A 115 -8.53 -1.62 -13.10
CA PRO A 115 -8.31 -0.18 -13.16
C PRO A 115 -9.63 0.56 -12.91
N SER A 116 -9.56 1.69 -12.20
CA SER A 116 -10.68 2.63 -12.13
C SER A 116 -10.70 3.51 -13.36
N GLN A 117 -11.86 3.58 -14.02
CA GLN A 117 -12.18 4.62 -14.98
C GLN A 117 -11.93 6.01 -14.35
N VAL A 118 -11.26 6.84 -15.14
CA VAL A 118 -10.91 8.23 -14.84
C VAL A 118 -12.18 9.07 -15.00
N PHE A 119 -12.51 9.89 -14.00
CA PHE A 119 -13.33 11.09 -14.15
C PHE A 119 -12.49 12.26 -13.64
#